data_AF-E3ZRR0-F1
#
_entry.id   AF-E3ZRR0-F1
#
_cell.length_a   1.000
_cell.length_b   1.000
_cell.length_c   1.000
_cell.angle_alpha   90.00
_cell.angle_beta   90.00
_cell.angle_gamma   90.00
#
_symmetry.space_group_name_H-M   'P 1'
#
loop_
_entity.id
_entity.type
_entity.pdbx_description
1 polymer ?
#
loop_
_entity_poly.entity_id
_entity_poly.type
_entity_poly.pdbx_seq_one_letter_code
_entity_poly.pdbx_strand_id
1 'polypeptide(L)'
;KFFPYEKLVEVYWQQTDPTDAAGQFVDRGDSYRPVIFYHNEEQKEIAEKSKAALDASGKFKKPIVTEIAKAETFYPAEEYHQDFYKKEKAHYEGYQVASGRAAFIDANWKG
;
A
#
# COMPACT_ATOMS: atom_id res chain seq x y z
N LYS A 1 0.75 -7.06 -22.10
CA LYS A 1 1.60 -5.89 -21.76
C LYS A 1 2.29 -6.23 -20.45
N PHE A 2 3.61 -6.27 -20.41
CA PHE A 2 4.38 -6.60 -19.20
C PHE A 2 4.32 -5.40 -18.24
N PHE A 3 4.05 -5.65 -16.96
CA PHE A 3 4.03 -4.62 -15.91
C PHE A 3 5.13 -4.97 -14.89
N PRO A 4 6.24 -4.23 -14.86
CA PRO A 4 7.42 -4.60 -14.08
C PRO A 4 7.19 -4.37 -12.58
N TYR A 5 7.94 -5.07 -11.73
CA TYR A 5 7.72 -5.06 -10.28
C TYR A 5 7.99 -3.68 -9.66
N GLU A 6 8.95 -2.93 -10.18
CA GLU A 6 9.23 -1.54 -9.80
C GLU A 6 7.98 -0.67 -9.91
N LYS A 7 7.18 -0.87 -10.96
CA LYS A 7 5.93 -0.13 -11.15
C LYS A 7 4.84 -0.57 -10.18
N LEU A 8 4.82 -1.82 -9.74
CA LEU A 8 3.91 -2.27 -8.68
C LEU A 8 4.27 -1.61 -7.35
N VAL A 9 5.56 -1.53 -7.02
CA VAL A 9 6.04 -0.86 -5.81
C VAL A 9 5.75 0.65 -5.84
N GLU A 10 5.96 1.32 -6.99
CA GLU A 10 5.57 2.73 -7.16
C GLU A 10 4.07 2.96 -6.91
N VAL A 11 3.21 2.07 -7.43
CA VAL A 11 1.76 2.14 -7.21
C VAL A 11 1.42 1.89 -5.74
N TYR A 12 2.07 0.94 -5.07
CA TYR A 12 1.83 0.64 -3.66
C TYR A 12 1.98 1.89 -2.76
N TRP A 13 3.05 2.68 -2.98
CA TRP A 13 3.28 3.92 -2.22
C TRP A 13 2.15 4.94 -2.38
N GLN A 14 1.49 4.95 -3.54
CA GLN A 14 0.37 5.86 -3.81
C GLN A 14 -0.94 5.40 -3.19
N GLN A 15 -1.06 4.13 -2.78
CA GLN A 15 -2.31 3.54 -2.29
C GLN A 15 -2.35 3.38 -0.77
N THR A 16 -1.24 3.58 -0.09
CA THR A 16 -1.07 3.39 1.36
C THR A 16 -0.52 4.66 2.01
N ASP A 17 -0.80 4.88 3.29
CA ASP A 17 0.04 5.71 4.16
C ASP A 17 1.24 4.86 4.61
N PRO A 18 2.45 5.10 4.08
CA PRO A 18 3.62 4.30 4.38
C PRO A 18 4.34 4.79 5.66
N THR A 19 3.75 5.74 6.38
CA THR A 19 4.30 6.34 7.61
C THR A 19 3.54 5.93 8.88
N ASP A 20 2.46 5.17 8.73
CA ASP A 20 1.60 4.71 9.82
C ASP A 20 1.81 3.21 10.07
N ALA A 21 2.45 2.87 11.19
CA ALA A 21 2.69 1.48 11.57
C ALA A 21 1.47 0.81 12.23
N ALA A 22 0.48 1.58 12.68
CA ALA A 22 -0.64 1.10 13.49
C ALA A 22 -1.90 0.77 12.67
N GLY A 23 -1.86 0.94 11.35
CA GLY A 23 -2.95 0.60 10.45
C GLY A 23 -2.93 1.43 9.17
N GLN A 24 -4.12 1.63 8.61
CA GLN A 24 -4.29 2.35 7.35
C GLN A 24 -5.52 3.25 7.40
N PHE A 25 -5.30 4.56 7.43
CA PHE A 25 -6.35 5.58 7.54
C PHE A 25 -7.22 5.41 8.79
N VAL A 26 -8.51 5.08 8.66
CA VAL A 26 -9.39 4.83 9.82
C VAL A 26 -9.33 3.39 10.30
N ASP A 27 -8.78 2.47 9.50
CA ASP A 27 -8.62 1.06 9.87
C ASP A 27 -7.37 0.88 10.74
N ARG A 28 -7.52 0.15 11.86
CA ARG A 28 -6.49 0.04 12.91
C ARG A 28 -6.25 -1.40 13.32
N GLY A 29 -5.00 -1.69 13.69
CA GLY A 29 -4.55 -3.02 14.11
C GLY A 29 -3.67 -3.71 13.07
N ASP A 30 -3.05 -4.81 13.49
CA ASP A 30 -2.00 -5.50 12.72
C ASP A 30 -2.42 -5.96 11.33
N SER A 31 -3.72 -6.25 11.13
CA SER A 31 -4.29 -6.64 9.83
C SER A 31 -4.20 -5.53 8.78
N TYR A 32 -3.98 -4.28 9.19
CA TYR A 32 -3.94 -3.10 8.32
C TYR A 32 -2.55 -2.47 8.22
N ARG A 33 -1.53 -3.07 8.84
CA ARG A 33 -0.17 -2.53 8.80
C ARG A 33 0.40 -2.56 7.38
N PRO A 34 1.20 -1.57 6.98
CA PRO A 34 1.80 -1.56 5.65
C PRO A 34 2.96 -2.56 5.56
N VAL A 35 2.85 -3.51 4.63
CA VAL A 35 3.90 -4.48 4.30
C VAL A 35 3.96 -4.74 2.79
N ILE A 36 5.16 -5.03 2.28
CA ILE A 36 5.41 -5.58 0.95
C ILE A 36 6.06 -6.95 1.14
N PHE A 37 5.38 -8.00 0.63
CA PHE A 37 5.90 -9.36 0.63
C PHE A 37 6.64 -9.67 -0.67
N TYR A 38 7.90 -10.07 -0.59
CA TYR A 38 8.73 -10.41 -1.75
C TYR A 38 8.85 -11.93 -1.95
N HIS A 39 8.93 -12.39 -3.20
CA HIS A 39 9.10 -13.80 -3.55
C HIS A 39 10.55 -14.20 -3.86
N ASN A 40 11.40 -13.24 -4.22
CA ASN A 40 12.80 -13.48 -4.56
C ASN A 40 13.67 -12.26 -4.19
N GLU A 41 14.99 -12.42 -4.29
CA GLU A 41 15.94 -11.37 -3.89
C GLU A 41 15.83 -10.11 -4.78
N GLU A 42 15.57 -10.27 -6.08
CA GLU A 42 15.37 -9.14 -7.00
C GLU A 42 14.20 -8.25 -6.56
N GLN A 43 13.06 -8.84 -6.19
CA GLN A 43 11.91 -8.09 -5.65
C GLN A 43 12.24 -7.39 -4.34
N LYS A 44 12.98 -8.05 -3.45
CA LYS A 44 13.42 -7.47 -2.18
C LYS A 44 14.29 -6.24 -2.42
N GLU A 45 15.33 -6.36 -3.26
CA GLU A 45 16.24 -5.26 -3.60
C GLU A 45 15.49 -4.09 -4.23
N ILE A 46 14.55 -4.37 -5.15
CA ILE A 46 13.71 -3.33 -5.76
C ILE A 46 12.88 -2.60 -4.71
N ALA A 47 12.21 -3.34 -3.81
CA ALA A 47 11.36 -2.76 -2.79
C ALA A 47 12.15 -1.94 -1.75
N GLU A 48 13.29 -2.45 -1.29
CA GLU A 48 14.20 -1.75 -0.36
C GLU A 48 14.77 -0.47 -0.98
N LYS A 49 15.25 -0.55 -2.23
CA LYS A 49 15.75 0.63 -2.96
C LYS A 49 14.66 1.67 -3.17
N SER A 50 13.45 1.24 -3.52
CA SER A 50 12.31 2.14 -3.70
C SER A 50 11.90 2.81 -2.39
N LYS A 51 11.85 2.05 -1.29
CA LYS A 51 11.61 2.57 0.07
C LYS A 51 12.64 3.62 0.47
N ALA A 52 13.93 3.33 0.29
CA ALA A 52 15.01 4.26 0.60
C ALA A 52 14.94 5.53 -0.25
N ALA A 53 14.62 5.41 -1.55
CA ALA A 53 14.44 6.55 -2.43
C ALA A 53 13.24 7.42 -1.99
N LEU A 54 12.13 6.80 -1.56
CA LEU A 54 10.97 7.53 -1.05
C LEU A 54 11.30 8.27 0.25
N ASP A 55 11.97 7.62 1.19
CA ASP A 55 12.39 8.22 2.46
C ASP A 55 13.33 9.42 2.23
N ALA A 56 14.31 9.27 1.32
CA ALA A 56 15.23 10.34 0.94
C ALA A 56 14.60 11.47 0.12
N SER A 57 13.42 11.27 -0.49
CA SER A 57 12.78 12.26 -1.35
C SER A 57 12.26 13.49 -0.59
N GLY A 58 12.09 13.39 0.73
CA GLY A 58 11.47 14.43 1.55
C GLY A 58 9.95 14.58 1.33
N LYS A 59 9.32 13.69 0.55
CA LYS A 59 7.87 13.70 0.34
C LYS A 59 7.09 13.56 1.65
N PHE A 60 7.61 12.75 2.57
CA PHE A 60 7.04 12.56 3.89
C PHE A 60 7.98 13.13 4.96
N LYS A 61 7.40 13.80 5.96
CA LYS A 61 8.14 14.29 7.13
C LYS A 61 8.46 13.19 8.15
N LYS A 62 7.69 12.09 8.10
CA LYS A 62 7.83 10.92 8.95
C LYS A 62 8.59 9.84 8.17
N PRO A 63 9.34 8.96 8.86
CA PRO A 63 10.05 7.87 8.22
C PRO A 63 9.08 6.90 7.52
N ILE A 64 9.54 6.27 6.45
CA ILE A 64 8.81 5.18 5.80
C ILE A 64 8.92 3.90 6.63
N VAL A 65 7.80 3.47 7.22
CA VAL A 65 7.74 2.32 8.16
C VAL A 65 7.30 1.02 7.51
N THR A 66 6.88 1.03 6.24
CA THR A 66 6.47 -0.19 5.51
C THR A 66 7.50 -1.31 5.63
N GLU A 67 7.06 -2.46 6.09
CA GLU A 67 7.88 -3.66 6.24
C GLU A 67 8.15 -4.30 4.87
N ILE A 68 9.38 -4.74 4.64
CA ILE A 68 9.73 -5.56 3.47
C ILE A 68 10.04 -6.97 3.99
N ALA A 69 9.12 -7.90 3.77
CA ALA A 69 9.16 -9.23 4.39
C ALA A 69 9.11 -10.34 3.33
N LYS A 70 9.68 -11.51 3.64
CA LYS A 70 9.59 -12.66 2.75
C LYS A 70 8.14 -13.13 2.66
N ALA A 71 7.66 -13.43 1.47
CA ALA A 71 6.35 -14.01 1.28
C ALA A 71 6.25 -15.37 1.97
N GLU A 72 5.20 -15.55 2.76
CA GLU A 72 4.82 -16.80 3.39
C GLU A 72 3.57 -17.39 2.72
N THR A 73 2.93 -18.37 3.34
CA THR A 73 1.68 -18.94 2.84
C THR A 73 0.60 -17.86 2.73
N PHE A 74 0.08 -17.68 1.52
CA PHE A 74 -1.06 -16.82 1.27
C PHE A 74 -2.36 -17.63 1.39
N TYR A 75 -3.24 -17.22 2.30
CA TYR A 75 -4.57 -17.79 2.46
C TYR A 75 -5.59 -16.89 1.75
N PRO A 76 -6.23 -17.35 0.66
CA PRO A 76 -7.26 -16.57 0.00
C PRO A 76 -8.42 -16.23 0.95
N ALA A 77 -8.83 -14.97 0.96
CA ALA A 77 -10.04 -14.54 1.67
C ALA A 77 -11.30 -15.13 1.00
N GLU A 78 -12.40 -15.14 1.74
CA GLU A 78 -13.70 -15.64 1.29
C GLU A 78 -14.20 -14.92 0.01
N GLU A 79 -15.04 -15.60 -0.77
CA GLU A 79 -15.49 -15.14 -2.09
C GLU A 79 -16.18 -13.77 -2.07
N TYR A 80 -16.88 -13.44 -0.98
CA TYR A 80 -17.56 -12.14 -0.88
C TYR A 80 -16.57 -10.96 -0.73
N HIS A 81 -15.32 -11.21 -0.32
CA HIS A 81 -14.26 -10.20 -0.30
C HIS A 81 -13.60 -9.98 -1.66
N GLN A 82 -13.64 -10.99 -2.53
CA GLN A 82 -13.02 -10.92 -3.85
C GLN A 82 -13.75 -9.90 -4.73
N ASP A 83 -13.01 -9.05 -5.44
CA ASP A 83 -13.56 -7.99 -6.31
C ASP A 83 -14.55 -7.03 -5.62
N PHE A 84 -14.44 -6.85 -4.30
CA PHE A 84 -15.39 -6.03 -3.53
C PHE A 84 -15.62 -4.63 -4.11
N TYR A 85 -14.55 -3.94 -4.56
CA TYR A 85 -14.66 -2.60 -5.16
C TYR A 85 -15.51 -2.56 -6.45
N LYS A 86 -15.66 -3.70 -7.15
CA LYS A 86 -16.54 -3.83 -8.31
C LYS A 86 -17.95 -4.22 -7.91
N LYS A 87 -18.08 -5.20 -7.01
CA LYS A 87 -19.36 -5.75 -6.54
C LYS A 87 -20.17 -4.71 -5.76
N GLU A 88 -19.48 -3.93 -4.91
CA GLU A 88 -20.07 -2.93 -3.99
C GLU A 88 -19.47 -1.53 -4.26
N LYS A 89 -19.51 -1.09 -5.53
CA LYS A 89 -18.83 0.13 -5.99
C LYS A 89 -19.18 1.38 -5.17
N ALA A 90 -20.48 1.64 -4.94
CA ALA A 90 -20.91 2.86 -4.24
C ALA A 90 -20.41 2.88 -2.78
N HIS A 91 -20.40 1.71 -2.12
CA HIS A 91 -19.87 1.56 -0.78
C HIS A 91 -18.36 1.81 -0.76
N TYR A 92 -17.62 1.18 -1.68
CA TYR A 92 -16.18 1.38 -1.79
C TYR A 92 -15.80 2.85 -2.06
N GLU A 93 -16.48 3.52 -2.99
CA GLU A 93 -16.24 4.93 -3.31
C GLU A 93 -16.57 5.85 -2.14
N GLY A 94 -17.66 5.60 -1.42
CA GLY A 94 -17.99 6.33 -0.19
C GLY A 94 -16.93 6.13 0.90
N TYR A 95 -16.44 4.91 1.06
CA TYR A 95 -15.39 4.57 2.04
C TYR A 95 -14.06 5.25 1.73
N GLN A 96 -13.66 5.34 0.46
CA GLN A 96 -12.44 6.03 0.03
C GLN A 96 -12.40 7.50 0.49
N VAL A 97 -13.56 8.17 0.47
CA VAL A 97 -13.69 9.55 0.96
C VAL A 97 -13.74 9.57 2.48
N ALA A 98 -14.63 8.78 3.10
CA ALA A 98 -14.88 8.81 4.53
C ALA A 98 -13.68 8.34 5.39
N SER A 99 -12.85 7.44 4.86
CA SER A 99 -11.62 7.00 5.52
C SER A 99 -10.52 8.06 5.52
N GLY A 100 -10.59 9.06 4.64
CA GLY A 100 -9.50 10.02 4.40
C GLY A 100 -8.46 9.52 3.40
N ARG A 101 -8.60 8.31 2.83
CA ARG A 101 -7.69 7.82 1.78
C ARG A 101 -7.64 8.74 0.58
N ALA A 102 -8.81 9.19 0.09
CA ALA A 102 -8.87 10.08 -1.07
C ALA A 102 -8.12 11.40 -0.82
N ALA A 103 -8.26 11.99 0.37
CA ALA A 103 -7.58 13.22 0.76
C ALA A 103 -6.06 13.02 0.89
N PHE A 104 -5.63 11.88 1.46
CA PHE A 104 -4.21 11.53 1.53
C PHE A 104 -3.58 11.43 0.14
N ILE A 105 -4.25 10.75 -0.80
CA ILE A 105 -3.76 10.62 -2.17
C ILE A 105 -3.65 12.00 -2.83
N ASP A 106 -4.66 12.84 -2.66
CA ASP A 106 -4.67 14.19 -3.21
C ASP A 106 -3.51 15.05 -2.68
N ALA A 107 -3.29 15.04 -1.36
CA ALA A 107 -2.27 15.86 -0.73
C ALA A 107 -0.83 15.42 -1.02
N ASN A 108 -0.60 14.11 -1.25
CA ASN A 108 0.76 13.56 -1.33
C ASN A 108 1.16 13.12 -2.74
N TRP A 109 0.21 12.81 -3.62
CA TRP A 109 0.47 12.14 -4.88
C TRP A 109 -0.12 12.82 -6.11
N LYS A 110 -1.14 13.66 -5.94
CA LYS A 110 -1.63 14.51 -7.03
C LYS A 110 -0.86 15.83 -7.06
N GLY A 111 -0.28 16.10 -8.21
CA GLY A 111 0.33 17.36 -8.61
C GLY A 111 -0.02 17.60 -10.07
#